data_AF-E3LJR9-F1
#
_entry.id   AF-E3LJR9-F1
#
_cell.length_a   1.000
_cell.length_b   1.000
_cell.length_c   1.000
_cell.angle_alpha   90.00
_cell.angle_beta   90.00
_cell.angle_gamma   90.00
#
_symmetry.space_group_name_H-M   'P 1'
#
loop_
_entity.id
_entity.type
_entity.pdbx_description
1 polymer ?
#
loop_
_entity_poly.entity_id
_entity_poly.type
_entity_poly.pdbx_seq_one_letter_code
_entity_poly.pdbx_strand_id
1 'polypeptide(L)'
;MTNFENMPQLVMNKILEKLDLPSILTLRNVCHDFRNFIDSIHLDCDLTRLEISLGPDKIYITYSTPYKQWVVSYTNLYSKGCLVAREEIRNRSVKRLQDNNFIEMFSKDSEIILNIFGTKLNLNRFELRKKYAYEEDVERFLERLETILKTYKLKVKDEIIDVCFYSESSQQ
;
A
#
# COMPACT_ATOMS: atom_id res chain seq x y z
N MET A 1 4.37 35.46 -3.01
CA MET A 1 4.08 34.01 -3.08
C MET A 1 4.79 33.36 -1.92
N THR A 2 4.06 32.83 -0.94
CA THR A 2 4.64 32.10 0.19
C THR A 2 5.06 30.73 -0.32
N ASN A 3 6.36 30.54 -0.57
CA ASN A 3 6.93 29.24 -0.90
C ASN A 3 6.70 28.28 0.26
N PHE A 4 6.37 27.04 -0.08
CA PHE A 4 6.21 25.93 0.85
C PHE A 4 7.50 25.66 1.66
N GLU A 5 8.65 26.03 1.08
CA GLU A 5 9.99 26.02 1.70
C GLU A 5 10.07 26.79 3.03
N ASN A 6 9.16 27.73 3.28
CA ASN A 6 9.13 28.51 4.53
C ASN A 6 8.31 27.84 5.65
N MET A 7 7.66 26.70 5.40
CA MET A 7 6.91 25.99 6.44
C MET A 7 7.88 25.18 7.32
N PRO A 8 7.93 25.41 8.65
CA PRO A 8 8.81 24.65 9.51
C PRO A 8 8.49 23.15 9.43
N GLN A 9 9.53 22.32 9.41
CA GLN A 9 9.41 20.85 9.37
C GLN A 9 8.45 20.29 10.44
N LEU A 10 8.44 20.89 11.64
CA LEU A 10 7.51 20.53 12.72
C LEU A 10 6.04 20.70 12.34
N VAL A 11 5.69 21.75 11.60
CA VAL A 11 4.31 22.00 11.14
C VAL A 11 3.93 20.95 10.10
N MET A 12 4.85 20.64 9.20
CA MET A 12 4.63 19.62 8.17
C MET A 12 4.41 18.22 8.75
N ASN A 13 5.21 17.82 9.74
CA ASN A 13 5.00 16.55 10.44
C ASN A 13 3.61 16.49 11.07
N LYS A 14 3.19 17.56 11.76
CA LYS A 14 1.85 17.65 12.38
C LYS A 14 0.70 17.63 11.37
N ILE A 15 0.91 18.11 10.14
CA ILE A 15 -0.08 17.99 9.07
C ILE A 15 -0.19 16.53 8.65
N LEU A 16 0.95 15.89 8.35
CA LEU A 16 0.98 14.51 7.86
C LEU A 16 0.47 13.50 8.89
N GLU A 17 0.74 13.70 10.19
CA GLU A 17 0.16 12.90 11.29
C GLU A 17 -1.38 12.93 11.32
N LYS A 18 -1.99 13.99 10.77
CA LYS A 18 -3.46 14.12 10.70
C LYS A 18 -4.05 13.59 9.39
N LEU A 19 -3.23 13.39 8.37
CA LEU A 19 -3.67 12.89 7.09
C LEU A 19 -3.80 11.38 7.13
N ASP A 20 -4.76 10.87 6.37
CA ASP A 20 -4.79 9.45 6.04
C ASP A 20 -3.72 9.14 4.98
N LEU A 21 -3.37 7.86 4.89
CA LEU A 21 -2.35 7.38 3.98
C LEU A 21 -2.68 7.70 2.49
N PRO A 22 -3.95 7.56 2.03
CA PRO A 22 -4.36 8.10 0.74
C PRO A 22 -4.07 9.58 0.52
N SER A 23 -4.31 10.44 1.51
CA SER A 23 -4.02 11.88 1.40
C SER A 23 -2.52 12.17 1.39
N ILE A 24 -1.71 11.44 2.17
CA ILE A 24 -0.24 11.58 2.12
C ILE A 24 0.28 11.26 0.72
N LEU A 25 -0.16 10.14 0.14
CA LEU A 25 0.20 9.76 -1.22
C LEU A 25 -0.31 10.75 -2.28
N THR A 26 -1.44 11.40 -2.03
CA THR A 26 -1.96 12.45 -2.91
C THR A 26 -1.08 13.70 -2.81
N LEU A 27 -0.70 14.11 -1.60
CA LEU A 27 0.13 15.27 -1.34
C LEU A 27 1.53 15.12 -1.97
N ARG A 28 2.11 13.92 -1.89
CA ARG A 28 3.37 13.55 -2.56
C ARG A 28 3.34 13.79 -4.08
N ASN A 29 2.16 13.76 -4.69
CA ASN A 29 1.98 13.97 -6.13
C ASN A 29 1.73 15.44 -6.52
N VAL A 30 1.56 16.36 -5.56
CA VAL A 30 1.24 17.77 -5.84
C VAL A 30 2.44 18.55 -6.36
N CYS A 31 3.58 18.51 -5.66
CA CYS A 31 4.81 19.20 -6.10
C CYS A 31 6.09 18.45 -5.68
N HIS A 32 7.23 18.91 -6.20
CA HIS A 32 8.54 18.34 -5.89
C HIS A 32 8.92 18.51 -4.41
N ASP A 33 8.57 19.63 -3.78
CA ASP A 33 8.91 19.89 -2.38
C ASP A 33 8.18 18.93 -1.44
N PHE A 34 6.87 18.73 -1.64
CA PHE A 34 6.11 17.73 -0.89
C PHE A 34 6.65 16.32 -1.10
N ARG A 35 7.05 16.00 -2.33
CA ARG A 35 7.63 14.70 -2.66
C ARG A 35 8.92 14.48 -1.89
N ASN A 36 9.87 15.42 -1.99
CA ASN A 36 11.15 15.34 -1.32
C ASN A 36 10.98 15.31 0.20
N PHE A 37 10.05 16.10 0.74
CA PHE A 37 9.73 16.09 2.16
C PHE A 37 9.20 14.71 2.59
N ILE A 38 8.11 14.23 1.98
CA ILE A 38 7.48 12.95 2.34
C ILE A 38 8.45 11.77 2.18
N ASP A 39 9.30 11.79 1.15
CA ASP A 39 10.30 10.74 0.93
C ASP A 39 11.42 10.76 1.97
N SER A 40 11.64 11.90 2.65
CA SER A 40 12.69 12.08 3.68
C SER A 40 12.21 11.86 5.11
N ILE A 41 10.91 11.79 5.36
CA ILE A 41 10.37 11.64 6.71
C ILE A 41 10.08 10.19 7.07
N HIS A 42 10.02 9.94 8.37
CA HIS A 42 9.41 8.76 8.95
C HIS A 42 8.28 9.21 9.86
N LEU A 43 7.05 8.79 9.58
CA LEU A 43 5.92 9.01 10.46
C LEU A 43 5.95 7.96 11.56
N ASP A 44 5.92 8.43 12.81
CA ASP A 44 5.75 7.59 13.99
C ASP A 44 4.27 7.17 14.07
N CYS A 45 3.88 6.27 13.17
CA CYS A 45 2.55 5.69 13.11
C CYS A 45 2.65 4.23 13.55
N ASP A 46 1.81 3.85 14.51
CA ASP A 46 1.68 2.48 15.00
C ASP A 46 1.01 1.56 13.97
N LEU A 47 1.65 1.30 12.83
CA LEU A 47 1.20 0.29 11.90
C LEU A 47 1.25 -1.07 12.61
N THR A 48 0.08 -1.63 12.91
CA THR A 48 -0.04 -2.90 13.65
C THR A 48 -0.38 -4.07 12.76
N ARG A 49 -1.00 -3.83 11.61
CA ARG A 49 -1.36 -4.90 10.66
C ARG A 49 -1.10 -4.50 9.22
N LEU A 50 -0.55 -5.46 8.48
CA LEU A 50 -0.39 -5.41 7.03
C LEU A 50 -0.98 -6.69 6.44
N GLU A 51 -2.03 -6.56 5.64
CA GLU A 51 -2.61 -7.68 4.89
C GLU A 51 -2.49 -7.40 3.39
N ILE A 52 -1.94 -8.35 2.64
CA ILE A 52 -1.82 -8.29 1.19
C ILE A 52 -2.55 -9.50 0.60
N SER A 53 -3.49 -9.25 -0.31
CA SER A 53 -4.23 -10.31 -1.01
C SER A 53 -4.06 -10.16 -2.52
N LEU A 54 -3.55 -11.19 -3.19
CA LEU A 54 -3.51 -11.31 -4.64
C LEU A 54 -4.72 -12.12 -5.13
N GLY A 55 -5.45 -11.62 -6.13
CA GLY A 55 -6.49 -12.35 -6.86
C GLY A 55 -6.32 -12.27 -8.38
N PRO A 56 -7.31 -12.72 -9.18
CA PRO A 56 -7.15 -12.94 -10.63
C PRO A 56 -6.61 -11.72 -11.37
N ASP A 57 -7.12 -10.53 -11.03
CA ASP A 57 -6.76 -9.28 -11.72
C ASP A 57 -6.58 -8.14 -10.74
N LYS A 58 -6.23 -8.46 -9.49
CA LYS A 58 -6.28 -7.48 -8.43
C LYS A 58 -5.37 -7.79 -7.26
N ILE A 59 -4.74 -6.75 -6.75
CA ILE A 59 -4.05 -6.77 -5.46
C ILE A 59 -4.82 -5.89 -4.50
N TYR A 60 -5.06 -6.38 -3.29
CA TYR A 60 -5.51 -5.59 -2.17
C TYR A 60 -4.41 -5.47 -1.15
N ILE A 61 -4.26 -4.28 -0.60
CA ILE A 61 -3.49 -4.05 0.61
C ILE A 61 -4.39 -3.41 1.65
N THR A 62 -4.35 -3.96 2.86
CA THR A 62 -4.94 -3.36 4.04
C THR A 62 -3.84 -2.96 5.00
N TYR A 63 -3.82 -1.68 5.36
CA TYR A 63 -2.99 -1.14 6.42
C TYR A 63 -3.87 -0.84 7.63
N SER A 64 -3.46 -1.27 8.83
CA SER A 64 -4.19 -0.93 10.05
C SER A 64 -3.27 -0.39 11.13
N THR A 65 -3.77 0.62 11.82
CA THR A 65 -3.30 1.07 13.14
C THR A 65 -4.35 0.62 14.18
N PRO A 66 -4.09 0.78 15.50
CA PRO A 66 -5.11 0.50 16.51
C PRO A 66 -6.43 1.28 16.32
N TYR A 67 -6.40 2.39 15.58
CA TYR A 67 -7.53 3.32 15.48
C TYR A 67 -8.15 3.41 14.08
N LYS A 68 -7.42 3.05 13.03
CA LYS A 68 -7.83 3.24 11.64
C LYS A 68 -7.38 2.09 10.74
N GLN A 69 -8.16 1.87 9.68
CA GLN A 69 -7.84 0.93 8.62
C GLN A 69 -8.00 1.60 7.25
N TRP A 70 -7.05 1.32 6.36
CA TRP A 70 -7.06 1.78 4.97
C TRP A 70 -6.95 0.60 4.04
N VAL A 71 -7.71 0.63 2.96
CA VAL A 71 -7.64 -0.39 1.90
C VAL A 71 -7.24 0.29 0.60
N VAL A 72 -6.24 -0.26 -0.07
CA VAL A 72 -5.86 0.12 -1.43
C VAL A 72 -6.00 -1.09 -2.32
N SER A 73 -6.65 -0.91 -3.47
CA SER A 73 -6.76 -1.95 -4.49
C SER A 73 -6.14 -1.49 -5.79
N TYR A 74 -5.43 -2.41 -6.44
CA TYR A 74 -4.80 -2.25 -7.74
C TYR A 74 -5.44 -3.27 -8.66
N THR A 75 -6.29 -2.83 -9.58
CA THR A 75 -7.01 -3.71 -10.51
C THR A 75 -6.40 -3.60 -11.90
N ASN A 76 -6.04 -4.74 -12.47
CA ASN A 76 -5.64 -4.88 -13.85
C ASN A 76 -6.82 -4.54 -14.75
N LEU A 77 -6.65 -3.55 -15.63
CA LEU A 77 -7.59 -3.26 -16.71
C LEU A 77 -7.04 -3.77 -18.05
N TYR A 78 -6.07 -4.67 -18.02
CA TYR A 78 -5.36 -5.23 -19.18
C TYR A 78 -4.73 -4.11 -20.02
N SER A 79 -5.07 -4.05 -21.31
CA SER A 79 -4.62 -3.00 -22.24
C SER A 79 -5.02 -1.58 -21.84
N LYS A 80 -5.88 -1.41 -20.82
CA LYS A 80 -6.36 -0.11 -20.34
C LYS A 80 -5.58 0.41 -19.12
N GLY A 81 -4.54 -0.31 -18.67
CA GLY A 81 -3.67 0.05 -17.56
C GLY A 81 -4.15 -0.47 -16.20
N CYS A 82 -4.02 0.34 -15.16
CA CYS A 82 -4.35 -0.03 -13.78
C CYS A 82 -5.40 0.93 -13.20
N LEU A 83 -6.38 0.36 -12.48
CA LEU A 83 -7.27 1.13 -11.61
C LEU A 83 -6.74 1.07 -10.18
N VAL A 84 -6.54 2.23 -9.56
CA VAL A 84 -6.19 2.34 -8.14
C VAL A 84 -7.38 2.88 -7.39
N ALA A 85 -7.97 2.09 -6.50
CA ALA A 85 -9.04 2.55 -5.61
C ALA A 85 -8.55 2.55 -4.16
N ARG A 86 -8.81 3.65 -3.46
CA ARG A 86 -8.45 3.86 -2.06
C ARG A 86 -9.73 4.03 -1.26
N GLU A 87 -9.89 3.20 -0.25
CA GLU A 87 -11.09 3.10 0.56
C GLU A 87 -10.72 3.35 2.03
N GLU A 88 -11.36 4.35 2.62
CA GLU A 88 -11.52 4.55 4.06
C GLU A 88 -12.99 4.28 4.42
N ILE A 89 -13.28 3.95 5.68
CA ILE A 89 -14.62 3.57 6.20
C ILE A 89 -15.76 4.48 5.72
N ARG A 90 -15.48 5.75 5.36
CA ARG A 90 -16.49 6.72 4.91
C ARG A 90 -16.26 7.31 3.52
N ASN A 91 -15.13 7.03 2.86
CA ASN A 91 -14.76 7.67 1.61
C ASN A 91 -14.07 6.69 0.66
N ARG A 92 -14.52 6.67 -0.60
CA ARG A 92 -13.86 5.93 -1.69
C ARG A 92 -13.38 6.93 -2.73
N SER A 93 -12.09 6.87 -3.04
CA SER A 93 -11.51 7.59 -4.18
C SER A 93 -10.97 6.59 -5.20
N VAL A 94 -11.15 6.89 -6.48
CA VAL A 94 -10.72 6.01 -7.57
C VAL A 94 -9.91 6.82 -8.57
N LYS A 95 -8.74 6.32 -8.94
CA LYS A 95 -7.85 6.89 -9.94
C LYS A 95 -7.52 5.84 -11.00
N ARG A 96 -7.72 6.18 -12.27
CA ARG A 96 -7.26 5.33 -13.39
C ARG A 96 -5.91 5.81 -13.88
N LEU A 97 -4.99 4.88 -14.09
CA LEU A 97 -3.65 5.12 -14.61
C LEU A 97 -3.49 4.31 -15.90
N GLN A 98 -3.43 5.01 -17.03
CA GLN A 98 -3.24 4.38 -18.34
C GLN A 98 -1.85 3.74 -18.45
N ASP A 99 -1.77 2.63 -19.17
CA ASP A 99 -0.53 1.90 -19.53
C ASP A 99 0.36 1.44 -18.37
N ASN A 100 -0.12 1.53 -17.13
CA ASN A 100 0.60 1.06 -15.95
C ASN A 100 0.17 -0.36 -15.60
N ASN A 101 1.15 -1.25 -15.40
CA ASN A 101 0.90 -2.60 -14.87
C ASN A 101 0.53 -2.53 -13.39
N PHE A 102 -0.51 -3.27 -12.98
CA PHE A 102 -1.05 -3.19 -11.63
C PHE A 102 -0.09 -3.71 -10.54
N ILE A 103 0.76 -4.71 -10.84
CA ILE A 103 1.79 -5.21 -9.94
C ILE A 103 2.87 -4.14 -9.75
N GLU A 104 3.32 -3.50 -10.83
CA GLU A 104 4.30 -2.40 -10.73
C GLU A 104 3.76 -1.19 -9.94
N MET A 105 2.48 -0.87 -10.12
CA MET A 105 1.81 0.18 -9.33
C MET A 105 1.73 -0.20 -7.85
N PHE A 106 1.36 -1.44 -7.56
CA PHE A 106 1.39 -1.99 -6.22
C PHE A 106 2.79 -1.87 -5.62
N SER A 107 3.84 -2.25 -6.36
CA SER A 107 5.22 -2.24 -5.87
C SER A 107 5.65 -0.82 -5.50
N LYS A 108 5.45 0.13 -6.41
CA LYS A 108 5.83 1.53 -6.23
C LYS A 108 5.11 2.18 -5.04
N ASP A 109 3.79 2.01 -4.95
CA ASP A 109 3.03 2.59 -3.83
C ASP A 109 3.42 1.90 -2.52
N SER A 110 3.69 0.58 -2.51
CA SER A 110 4.14 -0.14 -1.31
C SER A 110 5.48 0.34 -0.79
N GLU A 111 6.46 0.57 -1.67
CA GLU A 111 7.76 1.14 -1.28
C GLU A 111 7.60 2.52 -0.62
N ILE A 112 6.80 3.40 -1.23
CA ILE A 112 6.53 4.74 -0.67
C ILE A 112 5.90 4.61 0.72
N ILE A 113 4.89 3.74 0.84
CA ILE A 113 4.16 3.56 2.10
C ILE A 113 5.06 3.00 3.20
N LEU A 114 5.82 1.94 2.91
CA LEU A 114 6.74 1.36 3.88
C LEU A 114 7.87 2.33 4.24
N ASN A 115 8.33 3.15 3.30
CA ASN A 115 9.28 4.23 3.58
C ASN A 115 8.70 5.26 4.55
N ILE A 116 7.44 5.68 4.36
CA ILE A 116 6.75 6.62 5.26
C ILE A 116 6.68 6.07 6.68
N PHE A 117 6.38 4.79 6.87
CA PHE A 117 6.36 4.19 8.21
C PHE A 117 7.75 3.83 8.74
N GLY A 118 8.74 3.82 7.86
CA GLY A 118 10.15 3.63 8.17
C GLY A 118 10.66 2.20 8.15
N THR A 119 11.98 2.12 8.24
CA THR A 119 12.76 0.90 7.98
C THR A 119 12.59 -0.22 9.01
N LYS A 120 12.01 0.07 10.19
CA LYS A 120 11.77 -0.89 11.27
C LYS A 120 10.30 -0.87 11.66
N LEU A 121 9.54 -1.83 11.18
CA LEU A 121 8.11 -1.93 11.46
C LEU A 121 7.85 -3.07 12.44
N ASN A 122 7.15 -2.77 13.54
CA ASN A 122 6.73 -3.77 14.52
C ASN A 122 5.25 -4.09 14.28
N LEU A 123 4.99 -5.06 13.41
CA LEU A 123 3.63 -5.51 13.10
C LEU A 123 3.17 -6.51 14.17
N ASN A 124 1.95 -6.32 14.67
CA ASN A 124 1.28 -7.36 15.43
C ASN A 124 0.87 -8.51 14.50
N ARG A 125 0.44 -8.20 13.27
CA ARG A 125 -0.02 -9.22 12.32
C ARG A 125 0.39 -8.90 10.88
N PHE A 126 0.96 -9.88 10.19
CA PHE A 126 1.19 -9.85 8.75
C PHE A 126 0.40 -10.97 8.09
N GLU A 127 -0.30 -10.66 7.00
CA GLU A 127 -1.08 -11.63 6.24
C GLU A 127 -0.77 -11.54 4.75
N LEU A 128 -0.41 -12.67 4.16
CA LEU A 128 -0.28 -12.81 2.72
C LEU A 128 -1.30 -13.83 2.23
N ARG A 129 -2.18 -13.43 1.32
CA ARG A 129 -3.25 -14.28 0.80
C ARG A 129 -3.19 -14.39 -0.73
N LYS A 130 -3.34 -15.61 -1.25
CA LYS A 130 -3.61 -15.88 -2.68
C LYS A 130 -5.06 -16.33 -2.84
N LYS A 131 -5.81 -15.69 -3.74
CA LYS A 131 -7.25 -15.95 -4.02
C LYS A 131 -7.50 -16.04 -5.52
N TYR A 132 -7.38 -17.22 -6.12
CA TYR A 132 -7.63 -17.44 -7.57
C TYR A 132 -6.72 -16.63 -8.51
N ALA A 133 -5.54 -16.23 -8.06
CA ALA A 133 -4.60 -15.49 -8.89
C ALA A 133 -4.01 -16.39 -10.00
N TYR A 134 -3.81 -15.82 -11.19
CA TYR A 134 -3.12 -16.50 -12.29
C TYR A 134 -1.67 -16.77 -11.91
N GLU A 135 -1.14 -17.96 -12.24
CA GLU A 135 0.22 -18.34 -11.82
C GLU A 135 1.30 -17.38 -12.34
N GLU A 136 1.14 -16.87 -13.57
CA GLU A 136 2.06 -15.86 -14.14
C GLU A 136 2.14 -14.56 -13.29
N ASP A 137 0.99 -14.12 -12.77
CA ASP A 137 0.93 -12.94 -11.90
C ASP A 137 1.44 -13.25 -10.50
N VAL A 138 1.27 -14.49 -10.02
CA VAL A 138 1.75 -14.94 -8.70
C VAL A 138 3.26 -14.88 -8.62
N GLU A 139 3.97 -15.45 -9.59
CA GLU A 139 5.43 -15.44 -9.61
C GLU A 139 5.97 -14.00 -9.60
N ARG A 140 5.50 -13.17 -10.54
CA ARG A 140 5.91 -11.77 -10.64
C ARG A 140 5.57 -10.97 -9.38
N PHE A 141 4.40 -11.19 -8.80
CA PHE A 141 3.99 -10.53 -7.56
C PHE A 141 4.90 -10.94 -6.39
N LEU A 142 5.21 -12.23 -6.24
CA LEU A 142 6.06 -12.73 -5.16
C LEU A 142 7.49 -12.20 -5.28
N GLU A 143 8.07 -12.16 -6.47
CA GLU A 143 9.40 -11.57 -6.72
C GLU A 143 9.46 -10.10 -6.30
N ARG A 144 8.44 -9.32 -6.70
CA ARG A 144 8.34 -7.90 -6.33
C ARG A 144 8.13 -7.71 -4.83
N LEU A 145 7.23 -8.48 -4.23
CA LEU A 145 6.97 -8.42 -2.79
C LEU A 145 8.23 -8.78 -1.99
N GLU A 146 8.93 -9.84 -2.36
CA GLU A 146 10.16 -10.25 -1.70
C GLU A 146 11.23 -9.15 -1.76
N THR A 147 11.38 -8.50 -2.91
CA THR A 147 12.32 -7.37 -3.09
C THR A 147 11.99 -6.22 -2.13
N ILE A 148 10.72 -5.86 -2.05
CA ILE A 148 10.24 -4.80 -1.14
C ILE A 148 10.51 -5.21 0.30
N LEU A 149 10.03 -6.39 0.72
CA LEU A 149 10.12 -6.83 2.11
C LEU A 149 11.57 -7.07 2.57
N LYS A 150 12.50 -7.45 1.69
CA LYS A 150 13.94 -7.51 2.03
C LYS A 150 14.54 -6.14 2.37
N THR A 151 13.99 -5.08 1.77
CA THR A 151 14.45 -3.70 2.00
C THR A 151 14.02 -3.18 3.37
N TYR A 152 12.87 -3.63 3.88
CA TYR A 152 12.31 -3.18 5.17
C TYR A 152 12.46 -4.25 6.25
N LYS A 153 13.07 -3.91 7.39
CA LYS A 153 13.21 -4.85 8.51
C LYS A 153 11.88 -4.98 9.26
N LEU A 154 11.02 -5.87 8.79
CA LEU A 154 9.77 -6.21 9.46
C LEU A 154 10.04 -7.09 10.69
N LYS A 155 9.45 -6.71 11.83
CA LYS A 155 9.30 -7.55 13.01
C LYS A 155 7.82 -7.86 13.15
N VAL A 156 7.47 -9.13 13.03
CA VAL A 156 6.07 -9.59 13.04
C VAL A 156 5.86 -10.47 14.25
N LYS A 157 4.76 -10.27 14.99
CA LYS A 157 4.35 -11.18 16.08
C LYS A 157 3.61 -12.40 15.53
N ASP A 158 2.57 -12.14 14.73
CA ASP A 158 1.76 -13.18 14.09
C ASP A 158 1.87 -13.12 12.57
N GLU A 159 2.35 -14.18 11.94
CA GLU A 159 2.47 -14.30 10.48
C GLU A 159 1.49 -15.36 9.96
N ILE A 160 0.69 -14.99 8.96
CA ILE A 160 -0.23 -15.92 8.27
C ILE A 160 0.04 -15.83 6.78
N ILE A 161 0.39 -16.96 6.19
CA ILE A 161 0.48 -17.13 4.75
C ILE A 161 -0.59 -18.14 4.37
N ASP A 162 -1.64 -17.66 3.68
CA ASP A 162 -2.82 -18.44 3.36
C ASP A 162 -3.00 -18.50 1.86
N VAL A 163 -2.84 -19.70 1.30
CA VAL A 163 -3.17 -19.96 -0.10
C VAL A 163 -4.60 -20.50 -0.12
N CYS A 164 -5.57 -19.60 -0.27
CA CYS A 164 -6.97 -19.99 -0.33
C CYS A 164 -7.26 -20.65 -1.69
N PHE A 165 -7.25 -21.97 -1.73
CA PHE A 165 -7.90 -22.76 -2.77
C PHE A 165 -9.35 -23.01 -2.33
N TYR A 166 -10.35 -22.63 -3.13
CA TYR A 166 -11.64 -23.27 -2.98
C TYR A 166 -11.54 -24.67 -3.60
N SER A 167 -11.78 -25.70 -2.79
CA SER A 167 -12.30 -26.96 -3.28
C SER A 167 -13.64 -26.67 -3.95
N GLU A 168 -13.86 -27.18 -5.16
CA GLU A 168 -15.18 -27.24 -5.77
C GLU A 168 -16.14 -27.94 -4.80
N SER A 169 -16.92 -27.18 -4.05
CA SER A 169 -18.09 -27.71 -3.34
C SER A 169 -19.33 -27.47 -4.20
N SER A 170 -19.65 -28.54 -4.95
CA SER A 170 -21.00 -29.02 -5.18
C SER A 170 -21.93 -28.14 -6.03
N GLN A 171 -21.75 -28.21 -7.35
CA GLN A 171 -22.91 -28.33 -8.23
C GLN A 171 -23.15 -29.82 -8.49
N GLN A 172 -23.99 -30.44 -7.67
CA GLN A 172 -24.70 -31.67 -7.98
C GLN A 172 -26.11 -31.57 -7.40
#